data_AF-A0A397EIL3-F1
#
_entry.id   AF-A0A397EIL3-F1
#
_cell.length_a   1.000
_cell.length_b   1.000
_cell.length_c   1.000
_cell.angle_alpha   90.00
_cell.angle_beta   90.00
_cell.angle_gamma   90.00
#
_symmetry.space_group_name_H-M   'P 1'
#
loop_
_entity.id
_entity.type
_entity.pdbx_description
1 polymer ?
#
loop_
_entity_poly.entity_id
_entity_poly.type
_entity_poly.pdbx_seq_one_letter_code
_entity_poly.pdbx_strand_id
1 'polypeptide(L)'
;TAETKAVMLVTQHEVHSTKKSLLDARVDAEMKRARSNSPPRRESVLTRDCVGYQATLGDQKKDLLAIQEKFKAQDALQKQVVAATEAMVASFGAQAVRFSTDDMANAARSLMELVHSLGQTTGDDLAGVCTKAMDICKLFHGYQAKELARKEREINATLKQMEIWRNRREQAKEYPMEIRRMESEWKAMHAADNLVCYERLCSLIPDTIASMSVEQLLDAAKAAGVLYTRDLANYLKQNKFLQWIVTHDRDKCRDNFITGEWAQCFANFEAFDVTEMRGLFVALPDNFEFDKDGRKAEWREAFVAHLKMLVQQQRGDCVKAGWDPVKGTRAEVKLKPPSDKHLLNPMYRYPTEVEIKQRLERFETQAKRLAQKKARMQVLTNQDIPMAKKEYHAVAEGMT
;
A
#
# COMPACT_ATOMS: atom_id res chain seq x y z
N THR A 1 -11.44 30.22 31.50
CA THR A 1 -10.31 30.54 32.40
C THR A 1 -10.80 31.42 33.55
N ALA A 2 -10.04 31.56 34.64
CA ALA A 2 -10.42 32.41 35.78
C ALA A 2 -10.69 33.89 35.37
N GLU A 3 -9.99 34.37 34.34
CA GLU A 3 -10.19 35.70 33.74
C GLU A 3 -11.59 35.91 33.18
N THR A 4 -12.14 34.97 32.39
CA THR A 4 -13.50 35.08 31.85
C THR A 4 -14.59 35.15 32.94
N LYS A 5 -14.40 34.47 34.08
CA LYS A 5 -15.31 34.52 35.22
C LYS A 5 -15.23 35.87 35.95
N ALA A 6 -14.03 36.42 36.10
CA ALA A 6 -13.83 37.76 36.64
C ALA A 6 -14.49 38.84 35.76
N VAL A 7 -14.33 38.73 34.44
CA VAL A 7 -14.96 39.66 33.47
C VAL A 7 -16.49 39.58 33.50
N MET A 8 -17.09 38.39 33.65
CA MET A 8 -18.55 38.25 33.80
C MET A 8 -19.09 38.86 35.10
N LEU A 9 -18.41 38.66 36.22
CA LEU A 9 -18.83 39.26 37.50
C LEU A 9 -18.74 40.79 37.46
N VAL A 10 -17.69 41.34 36.85
CA VAL A 10 -17.52 42.78 36.65
C VAL A 10 -18.63 43.34 35.75
N THR A 11 -18.88 42.73 34.59
CA THR A 11 -19.94 43.19 33.67
C THR A 11 -21.35 43.04 34.26
N GLN A 12 -21.61 41.99 35.04
CA GLN A 12 -22.88 41.84 35.76
C GLN A 12 -23.06 42.93 36.84
N HIS A 13 -21.98 43.29 37.53
CA HIS A 13 -21.98 44.39 38.48
C HIS A 13 -22.20 45.76 37.81
N GLU A 14 -21.55 45.98 36.65
CA GLU A 14 -21.72 47.18 35.83
C GLU A 14 -23.16 47.35 35.33
N VAL A 15 -23.81 46.25 34.89
CA VAL A 15 -25.24 46.25 34.49
C VAL A 15 -26.15 46.58 35.67
N HIS A 16 -25.87 46.02 36.85
CA HIS A 16 -26.68 46.28 38.03
C HIS A 16 -26.52 47.72 38.54
N SER A 17 -25.31 48.28 38.41
CA SER A 17 -24.97 49.66 38.75
C SER A 17 -25.65 50.65 37.79
N THR A 18 -25.55 50.43 36.48
CA THR A 18 -26.22 51.27 35.46
C THR A 18 -27.74 51.21 35.58
N LYS A 19 -28.32 50.04 35.85
CA LYS A 19 -29.77 49.90 36.12
C LYS A 19 -30.20 50.71 37.34
N LYS A 20 -29.40 50.70 38.42
CA LYS A 20 -29.67 51.48 39.63
C LYS A 20 -29.59 52.99 39.34
N SER A 21 -28.54 53.43 38.65
CA SER A 21 -28.37 54.83 38.24
C SER A 21 -29.52 55.34 37.36
N LEU A 22 -30.04 54.51 36.43
CA LEU A 22 -31.20 54.84 35.61
C LEU A 22 -32.49 55.02 36.43
N LEU A 23 -32.69 54.17 37.44
CA LEU A 23 -33.84 54.28 38.34
C LEU A 23 -33.73 55.55 39.20
N ASP A 24 -32.55 55.83 39.75
CA ASP A 24 -32.30 57.02 40.57
C ASP A 24 -32.48 58.31 39.75
N ALA A 25 -31.94 58.36 38.52
CA ALA A 25 -32.10 59.49 37.61
C ALA A 25 -33.57 59.72 37.18
N ARG A 26 -34.36 58.65 37.05
CA ARG A 26 -35.80 58.74 36.77
C ARG A 26 -36.57 59.29 37.97
N VAL A 27 -36.26 58.83 39.19
CA VAL A 27 -36.87 59.32 40.43
C VAL A 27 -36.56 60.80 40.64
N ASP A 28 -35.31 61.24 40.43
CA ASP A 28 -34.93 62.65 40.53
C ASP A 28 -35.66 63.53 39.50
N ALA A 29 -35.84 63.04 38.27
CA ALA A 29 -36.58 63.75 37.23
C ALA A 29 -38.08 63.89 37.56
N GLU A 30 -38.70 62.84 38.12
CA GLU A 30 -40.09 62.90 38.60
C GLU A 30 -40.25 63.82 39.82
N MET A 31 -39.30 63.81 40.76
CA MET A 31 -39.29 64.69 41.92
C MET A 31 -39.11 66.16 41.54
N LYS A 32 -38.25 66.46 40.54
CA LYS A 32 -38.12 67.82 39.98
C LYS A 32 -39.40 68.28 39.27
N ARG A 33 -40.08 67.41 38.53
CA ARG A 33 -41.39 67.74 37.90
C ARG A 33 -42.45 68.03 38.96
N ALA A 34 -42.55 67.21 40.01
CA ALA A 34 -43.54 67.38 41.07
C ALA A 34 -43.38 68.72 41.83
N ARG A 35 -42.14 69.20 42.00
CA ARG A 35 -41.84 70.50 42.64
C ARG A 35 -42.14 71.72 41.76
N SER A 36 -42.40 71.54 40.46
CA SER A 36 -42.61 72.64 39.50
C SER A 36 -44.07 73.03 39.27
N ASN A 37 -45.04 72.38 39.93
CA ASN A 37 -46.47 72.70 39.83
C ASN A 37 -46.86 73.90 40.71
N SER A 38 -46.58 75.12 40.23
CA SER A 38 -47.26 76.37 40.61
C SER A 38 -47.13 77.38 39.44
N PRO A 39 -48.21 78.05 38.95
CA PRO A 39 -48.24 78.69 37.63
C PRO A 39 -47.99 80.23 37.65
N PRO A 40 -47.82 80.93 36.51
CA PRO A 40 -46.69 80.91 35.58
C PRO A 40 -46.00 82.29 35.47
N ARG A 41 -44.66 82.35 35.34
CA ARG A 41 -43.96 83.43 34.59
C ARG A 41 -42.49 83.09 34.27
N ARG A 42 -42.24 82.93 32.96
CA ARG A 42 -40.99 83.06 32.17
C ARG A 42 -39.81 82.10 32.40
N GLU A 43 -39.80 81.07 31.54
CA GLU A 43 -38.75 80.83 30.52
C GLU A 43 -37.30 81.16 30.92
N SER A 44 -36.60 80.20 31.55
CA SER A 44 -35.14 80.04 31.38
C SER A 44 -34.59 78.74 31.99
N VAL A 45 -35.37 78.03 32.83
CA VAL A 45 -34.85 76.88 33.60
C VAL A 45 -35.17 75.51 32.97
N LEU A 46 -36.14 75.41 32.06
CA LEU A 46 -36.57 74.12 31.49
C LEU A 46 -35.76 73.63 30.28
N THR A 47 -34.91 74.46 29.67
CA THR A 47 -34.15 74.09 28.46
C THR A 47 -32.71 73.63 28.73
N ARG A 48 -32.13 73.91 29.91
CA ARG A 48 -30.75 73.51 30.23
C ARG A 48 -30.65 72.13 30.90
N ASP A 49 -31.62 71.79 31.74
CA ASP A 49 -31.64 70.51 32.48
C ASP A 49 -32.09 69.32 31.60
N CYS A 50 -32.89 69.54 30.56
CA CYS A 50 -33.33 68.46 29.65
C CYS A 50 -32.25 68.00 28.66
N VAL A 51 -31.33 68.88 28.25
CA VAL A 51 -30.25 68.53 27.31
C VAL A 51 -29.18 67.66 28.00
N GLY A 52 -28.83 67.97 29.25
CA GLY A 52 -27.90 67.16 30.05
C GLY A 52 -28.44 65.75 30.35
N TYR A 53 -29.75 65.63 30.58
CA TYR A 53 -30.45 64.36 30.81
C TYR A 53 -30.53 63.48 29.55
N GLN A 54 -30.75 64.08 28.37
CA GLN A 54 -30.74 63.35 27.10
C GLN A 54 -29.35 62.86 26.70
N ALA A 55 -28.29 63.62 27.01
CA ALA A 55 -26.91 63.20 26.77
C ALA A 55 -26.53 62.00 27.66
N THR A 56 -26.85 62.04 28.96
CA THR A 56 -26.55 60.93 29.89
C THR A 56 -27.32 59.65 29.56
N LEU A 57 -28.59 59.75 29.15
CA LEU A 57 -29.36 58.60 28.64
C LEU A 57 -28.79 58.04 27.33
N GLY A 58 -28.28 58.91 26.46
CA GLY A 58 -27.62 58.52 25.21
C GLY A 58 -26.35 57.70 25.44
N ASP A 59 -25.49 58.16 26.36
CA ASP A 59 -24.25 57.47 26.72
C ASP A 59 -24.53 56.12 27.40
N GLN A 60 -25.48 56.06 28.35
CA GLN A 60 -25.87 54.81 29.02
C GLN A 60 -26.51 53.79 28.08
N LYS A 61 -27.26 54.25 27.06
CA LYS A 61 -27.81 53.37 26.01
C LYS A 61 -26.69 52.77 25.16
N LYS A 62 -25.64 53.53 24.87
CA LYS A 62 -24.47 53.06 24.12
C LYS A 62 -23.70 51.98 24.88
N ASP A 63 -23.55 52.14 26.19
CA ASP A 63 -22.91 51.15 27.06
C ASP A 63 -23.71 49.84 27.16
N LEU A 64 -25.04 49.93 27.31
CA LEU A 64 -25.91 48.74 27.31
C LEU A 64 -25.88 47.99 25.97
N LEU A 65 -25.83 48.70 24.84
CA LEU A 65 -25.68 48.08 23.52
C LEU A 65 -24.32 47.41 23.37
N ALA A 66 -23.24 48.02 23.88
CA ALA A 66 -21.91 47.41 23.87
C ALA A 66 -21.83 46.13 24.72
N ILE A 67 -22.51 46.12 25.88
CA ILE A 67 -22.62 44.91 26.72
C ILE A 67 -23.48 43.85 26.02
N GLN A 68 -24.59 44.24 25.38
CA GLN A 68 -25.43 43.31 24.62
C GLN A 68 -24.70 42.67 23.45
N GLU A 69 -23.87 43.42 22.72
CA GLU A 69 -23.03 42.87 21.64
C GLU A 69 -21.96 41.91 22.17
N LYS A 70 -21.37 42.18 23.34
CA LYS A 70 -20.44 41.23 24.01
C LYS A 70 -21.14 39.93 24.39
N PHE A 71 -22.37 39.97 24.89
CA PHE A 71 -23.16 38.77 25.20
C PHE A 71 -23.58 37.98 23.95
N LYS A 72 -23.94 38.67 22.86
CA LYS A 72 -24.26 38.02 21.57
C LYS A 72 -23.03 37.30 20.97
N ALA A 73 -21.85 37.91 21.06
CA ALA A 73 -20.61 37.29 20.59
C ALA A 73 -20.26 36.02 21.38
N GLN A 74 -20.56 35.99 22.68
CA GLN A 74 -20.37 34.82 23.54
C GLN A 74 -21.38 33.70 23.24
N ASP A 75 -22.65 34.05 23.00
CA ASP A 75 -23.69 33.08 22.56
C ASP A 75 -23.36 32.49 21.18
N ALA A 76 -22.82 33.29 20.26
CA ALA A 76 -22.35 32.82 18.96
C ALA A 76 -21.15 31.86 19.08
N LEU A 77 -20.18 32.17 19.94
CA LEU A 77 -19.04 31.29 20.21
C LEU A 77 -19.48 29.96 20.83
N GLN A 78 -20.44 29.99 21.76
CA GLN A 78 -20.98 28.79 22.38
C GLN A 78 -21.74 27.91 21.38
N LYS A 79 -22.54 28.51 20.49
CA LYS A 79 -23.19 27.79 19.37
C LYS A 79 -22.18 27.17 18.42
N GLN A 80 -21.07 27.86 18.13
CA GLN A 80 -20.01 27.35 17.26
C GLN A 80 -19.25 26.18 17.89
N VAL A 81 -18.98 26.23 19.20
CA VAL A 81 -18.37 25.13 19.95
C VAL A 81 -19.29 23.90 19.99
N VAL A 82 -20.60 24.09 20.22
CA VAL A 82 -21.57 22.99 20.19
C VAL A 82 -21.64 22.36 18.80
N ALA A 83 -21.76 23.15 17.73
CA ALA A 83 -21.79 22.65 16.35
C ALA A 83 -20.49 21.92 15.96
N ALA A 84 -19.33 22.42 16.38
CA ALA A 84 -18.05 21.76 16.14
C ALA A 84 -17.94 20.43 16.91
N THR A 85 -18.47 20.37 18.13
CA THR A 85 -18.52 19.16 18.96
C THR A 85 -19.46 18.11 18.35
N GLU A 86 -20.62 18.53 17.84
CA GLU A 86 -21.58 17.66 17.14
C GLU A 86 -20.99 17.09 15.84
N ALA A 87 -20.27 17.91 15.05
CA ALA A 87 -19.58 17.45 13.85
C ALA A 87 -18.45 16.45 14.17
N MET A 88 -17.70 16.68 15.26
CA MET A 88 -16.65 15.78 15.73
C MET A 88 -17.24 14.43 16.19
N VAL A 89 -18.37 14.46 16.91
CA VAL A 89 -19.13 13.28 17.32
C VAL A 89 -19.66 12.52 16.09
N ALA A 90 -20.23 13.18 15.08
CA ALA A 90 -20.68 12.51 13.87
C ALA A 90 -19.53 11.79 13.13
N SER A 91 -18.38 12.45 13.00
CA SER A 91 -17.18 11.88 12.38
C SER A 91 -16.62 10.69 13.16
N PHE A 92 -16.56 10.79 14.49
CA PHE A 92 -16.08 9.70 15.35
C PHE A 92 -17.06 8.52 15.37
N GLY A 93 -18.37 8.79 15.27
CA GLY A 93 -19.41 7.76 15.20
C GLY A 93 -19.32 6.91 13.94
N ALA A 94 -19.01 7.54 12.79
CA ALA A 94 -18.74 6.82 11.55
C ALA A 94 -17.50 5.90 11.65
N GLN A 95 -16.51 6.27 12.48
CA GLN A 95 -15.35 5.43 12.77
C GLN A 95 -15.69 4.32 13.78
N ALA A 96 -16.60 4.57 14.72
CA ALA A 96 -17.04 3.59 15.71
C ALA A 96 -17.71 2.35 15.11
N VAL A 97 -18.43 2.52 14.00
CA VAL A 97 -19.05 1.42 13.23
C VAL A 97 -17.99 0.49 12.61
N ARG A 98 -16.73 0.92 12.53
CA ARG A 98 -15.63 0.14 11.96
C ARG A 98 -14.89 -0.72 12.99
N PHE A 99 -15.24 -0.63 14.28
CA PHE A 99 -14.67 -1.50 15.30
C PHE A 99 -15.14 -2.94 15.10
N SER A 100 -14.23 -3.88 15.33
CA SER A 100 -14.44 -5.30 15.02
C SER A 100 -15.04 -6.11 16.19
N THR A 101 -15.42 -5.44 17.28
CA THR A 101 -16.20 -5.99 18.40
C THR A 101 -17.31 -5.03 18.82
N ASP A 102 -18.46 -5.57 19.17
CA ASP A 102 -19.60 -4.79 19.66
C ASP A 102 -19.25 -4.04 20.94
N ASP A 103 -18.43 -4.62 21.82
CA ASP A 103 -17.97 -3.97 23.05
C ASP A 103 -17.18 -2.68 22.80
N MET A 104 -16.35 -2.64 21.76
CA MET A 104 -15.55 -1.45 21.42
C MET A 104 -16.37 -0.43 20.62
N ALA A 105 -17.29 -0.90 19.78
CA ALA A 105 -18.29 -0.04 19.16
C ALA A 105 -19.21 0.61 20.22
N ASN A 106 -19.59 -0.14 21.27
CA ASN A 106 -20.35 0.36 22.43
C ASN A 106 -19.52 1.36 23.24
N ALA A 107 -18.28 1.03 23.58
CA ALA A 107 -17.38 1.93 24.31
C ALA A 107 -17.13 3.25 23.55
N ALA A 108 -17.01 3.18 22.22
CA ALA A 108 -16.87 4.36 21.37
C ALA A 108 -18.13 5.23 21.38
N ARG A 109 -19.31 4.60 21.28
CA ARG A 109 -20.59 5.31 21.41
C ARG A 109 -20.74 5.99 22.78
N SER A 110 -20.43 5.29 23.87
CA SER A 110 -20.46 5.87 25.21
C SER A 110 -19.44 7.00 25.40
N LEU A 111 -18.25 6.91 24.80
CA LEU A 111 -17.28 8.01 24.80
C LEU A 111 -17.85 9.24 24.08
N MET A 112 -18.56 9.05 22.97
CA MET A 112 -19.19 10.16 22.25
C MET A 112 -20.32 10.82 23.03
N GLU A 113 -21.15 10.05 23.70
CA GLU A 113 -22.19 10.57 24.60
C GLU A 113 -21.57 11.39 25.75
N LEU A 114 -20.44 10.93 26.28
CA LEU A 114 -19.69 11.68 27.29
C LEU A 114 -19.08 12.96 26.73
N VAL A 115 -18.53 12.96 25.51
CA VAL A 115 -18.00 14.17 24.85
C VAL A 115 -19.12 15.19 24.56
N HIS A 116 -20.31 14.72 24.16
CA HIS A 116 -21.48 15.59 23.98
C HIS A 116 -21.93 16.23 25.30
N SER A 117 -22.01 15.44 26.38
CA SER A 117 -22.38 15.95 27.71
C SER A 117 -21.33 16.89 28.32
N LEU A 118 -20.04 16.69 27.99
CA LEU A 118 -18.93 17.59 28.34
C LEU A 118 -19.12 19.01 27.80
N GLY A 119 -19.75 19.18 26.63
CA GLY A 119 -20.06 20.49 26.06
C GLY A 119 -21.18 21.25 26.79
N GLN A 120 -21.93 20.57 27.67
CA GLN A 120 -23.13 21.10 28.34
C GLN A 120 -23.00 21.14 29.87
N THR A 121 -21.94 20.56 30.45
CA THR A 121 -21.75 20.46 31.90
C THR A 121 -20.73 21.48 32.44
N THR A 122 -20.99 22.04 33.62
CA THR A 122 -20.09 23.00 34.29
C THR A 122 -19.98 22.67 35.78
N GLY A 123 -18.82 22.95 36.40
CA GLY A 123 -18.62 22.76 37.84
C GLY A 123 -18.13 21.36 38.22
N ASP A 124 -18.49 20.86 39.41
CA ASP A 124 -17.98 19.59 39.96
C ASP A 124 -18.43 18.35 39.15
N ASP A 125 -19.58 18.43 38.47
CA ASP A 125 -20.07 17.38 37.57
C ASP A 125 -19.15 17.16 36.36
N LEU A 126 -18.44 18.21 35.92
CA LEU A 126 -17.47 18.15 34.81
C LEU A 126 -16.30 17.22 35.15
N ALA A 127 -15.81 17.26 36.40
CA ALA A 127 -14.72 16.40 36.85
C ALA A 127 -15.11 14.91 36.83
N GLY A 128 -16.37 14.61 37.18
CA GLY A 128 -16.92 13.25 37.10
C GLY A 128 -17.03 12.76 35.66
N VAL A 129 -17.49 13.61 34.72
CA VAL A 129 -17.57 13.28 33.28
C VAL A 129 -16.19 13.07 32.68
N CYS A 130 -15.22 13.93 32.99
CA CYS A 130 -13.82 13.77 32.57
C CYS A 130 -13.21 12.44 33.05
N THR A 131 -13.47 12.04 34.30
CA THR A 131 -12.95 10.79 34.87
C THR A 131 -13.53 9.58 34.13
N LYS A 132 -14.84 9.56 33.89
CA LYS A 132 -15.50 8.51 33.10
C LYS A 132 -14.97 8.44 31.66
N ALA A 133 -14.72 9.59 31.03
CA ALA A 133 -14.14 9.65 29.69
C ALA A 133 -12.72 9.07 29.66
N MET A 134 -11.88 9.39 30.67
CA MET A 134 -10.54 8.81 30.79
C MET A 134 -10.56 7.29 30.95
N ASP A 135 -11.49 6.76 31.75
CA ASP A 135 -11.62 5.31 31.94
C ASP A 135 -12.02 4.59 30.66
N ILE A 136 -12.91 5.17 29.85
CA ILE A 136 -13.25 4.63 28.53
C ILE A 136 -12.06 4.75 27.56
N CYS A 137 -11.30 5.86 27.57
CA CYS A 137 -10.09 6.00 26.76
C CYS A 137 -9.03 4.93 27.05
N LYS A 138 -8.92 4.44 28.30
CA LYS A 138 -8.03 3.33 28.65
C LYS A 138 -8.40 2.02 27.92
N LEU A 139 -9.67 1.81 27.58
CA LEU A 139 -10.12 0.62 26.84
C LEU A 139 -9.61 0.62 25.39
N PHE A 140 -9.44 1.81 24.79
CA PHE A 140 -8.86 1.97 23.46
C PHE A 140 -7.34 1.82 23.42
N HIS A 141 -6.67 1.92 24.57
CA HIS A 141 -5.23 1.78 24.65
C HIS A 141 -4.80 0.37 24.21
N GLY A 142 -3.95 0.31 23.18
CA GLY A 142 -3.48 -0.94 22.59
C GLY A 142 -4.54 -1.74 21.84
N TYR A 143 -5.72 -1.18 21.56
CA TYR A 143 -6.79 -1.89 20.82
C TYR A 143 -6.32 -2.34 19.44
N GLN A 144 -5.65 -1.46 18.68
CA GLN A 144 -5.15 -1.82 17.34
C GLN A 144 -4.20 -3.02 17.38
N ALA A 145 -3.31 -3.09 18.38
CA ALA A 145 -2.40 -4.22 18.56
C ALA A 145 -3.16 -5.51 18.94
N LYS A 146 -4.14 -5.40 19.85
CA LYS A 146 -5.00 -6.54 20.24
C LYS A 146 -5.87 -7.03 19.06
N GLU A 147 -6.38 -6.12 18.25
CA GLU A 147 -7.17 -6.40 17.06
C GLU A 147 -6.32 -7.10 15.99
N LEU A 148 -5.12 -6.59 15.73
CA LEU A 148 -4.18 -7.20 14.80
C LEU A 148 -3.81 -8.62 15.26
N ALA A 149 -3.49 -8.80 16.53
CA ALA A 149 -3.21 -10.12 17.12
C ALA A 149 -4.44 -11.07 17.09
N ARG A 150 -5.67 -10.53 17.14
CA ARG A 150 -6.88 -11.34 16.96
C ARG A 150 -7.04 -11.78 15.51
N LYS A 151 -6.92 -10.85 14.55
CA LYS A 151 -7.01 -11.15 13.12
C LYS A 151 -5.93 -12.13 12.69
N GLU A 152 -4.71 -12.01 13.19
CA GLU A 152 -3.64 -12.98 12.96
C GLU A 152 -4.00 -14.37 13.50
N ARG A 153 -4.56 -14.48 14.70
CA ARG A 153 -5.03 -15.76 15.25
C ARG A 153 -6.16 -16.38 14.43
N GLU A 154 -7.12 -15.58 13.99
CA GLU A 154 -8.21 -16.01 13.11
C GLU A 154 -7.67 -16.52 11.76
N ILE A 155 -6.78 -15.74 11.13
CA ILE A 155 -6.10 -16.13 9.88
C ILE A 155 -5.37 -17.46 10.08
N ASN A 156 -4.54 -17.58 11.12
CA ASN A 156 -3.81 -18.81 11.40
C ASN A 156 -4.73 -20.01 11.65
N ALA A 157 -5.85 -19.82 12.35
CA ALA A 157 -6.85 -20.87 12.55
C ALA A 157 -7.49 -21.30 11.23
N THR A 158 -7.84 -20.35 10.35
CA THR A 158 -8.38 -20.66 9.03
C THR A 158 -7.35 -21.36 8.13
N LEU A 159 -6.09 -20.93 8.13
CA LEU A 159 -5.01 -21.58 7.39
C LEU A 159 -4.81 -23.02 7.85
N LYS A 160 -4.82 -23.26 9.16
CA LYS A 160 -4.74 -24.63 9.72
C LYS A 160 -5.91 -25.50 9.28
N GLN A 161 -7.14 -24.97 9.26
CA GLN A 161 -8.29 -25.70 8.74
C GLN A 161 -8.16 -25.99 7.24
N MET A 162 -7.70 -25.02 6.45
CA MET A 162 -7.44 -25.22 5.03
C MET A 162 -6.40 -26.31 4.77
N GLU A 163 -5.34 -26.36 5.58
CA GLU A 163 -4.30 -27.39 5.49
C GLU A 163 -4.85 -28.79 5.81
N ILE A 164 -5.72 -28.92 6.83
CA ILE A 164 -6.40 -30.20 7.12
C ILE A 164 -7.25 -30.65 5.92
N TRP A 165 -8.04 -29.75 5.34
CA TRP A 165 -8.85 -30.07 4.16
C TRP A 165 -8.00 -30.40 2.93
N ARG A 166 -6.88 -29.68 2.74
CA ARG A 166 -5.91 -29.96 1.69
C ARG A 166 -5.34 -31.37 1.85
N ASN A 167 -4.86 -31.72 3.04
CA ASN A 167 -4.30 -33.05 3.33
C ASN A 167 -5.33 -34.16 3.12
N ARG A 168 -6.57 -33.96 3.59
CA ARG A 168 -7.66 -34.93 3.36
C ARG A 168 -7.95 -35.13 1.87
N ARG A 169 -7.96 -34.03 1.11
CA ARG A 169 -8.17 -34.07 -0.34
C ARG A 169 -7.03 -34.82 -1.04
N GLU A 170 -5.79 -34.48 -0.71
CA GLU A 170 -4.59 -35.08 -1.33
C GLU A 170 -4.43 -36.57 -0.97
N GLN A 171 -4.86 -36.99 0.22
CA GLN A 171 -4.86 -38.39 0.66
C GLN A 171 -6.06 -39.21 0.16
N ALA A 172 -7.06 -38.58 -0.47
CA ALA A 172 -8.20 -39.29 -1.00
C ALA A 172 -7.78 -40.19 -2.19
N LYS A 173 -8.28 -41.43 -2.22
CA LYS A 173 -7.92 -42.42 -3.26
C LYS A 173 -8.25 -41.95 -4.68
N GLU A 174 -9.28 -41.12 -4.83
CA GLU A 174 -9.75 -40.59 -6.11
C GLU A 174 -8.94 -39.38 -6.59
N TYR A 175 -8.18 -38.73 -5.70
CA TYR A 175 -7.49 -37.48 -6.01
C TYR A 175 -6.49 -37.60 -7.16
N PRO A 176 -5.61 -38.62 -7.25
CA PRO A 176 -4.70 -38.76 -8.38
C PRO A 176 -5.43 -38.94 -9.71
N MET A 177 -6.56 -39.66 -9.71
CA MET A 177 -7.37 -39.86 -10.91
C MET A 177 -8.02 -38.54 -11.36
N GLU A 178 -8.58 -37.80 -10.41
CA GLU A 178 -9.24 -36.53 -10.69
C GLU A 178 -8.26 -35.45 -11.18
N ILE A 179 -7.06 -35.36 -10.58
CA ILE A 179 -6.03 -34.43 -11.05
C ILE A 179 -5.59 -34.75 -12.49
N ARG A 180 -5.40 -36.03 -12.82
CA ARG A 180 -5.08 -36.46 -14.20
C ARG A 180 -6.21 -36.15 -15.18
N ARG A 181 -7.47 -36.34 -14.76
CA ARG A 181 -8.66 -35.98 -15.56
C ARG A 181 -8.68 -34.48 -15.85
N MET A 182 -8.56 -33.66 -14.81
CA MET A 182 -8.55 -32.18 -14.92
C MET A 182 -7.37 -31.68 -15.77
N GLU A 183 -6.20 -32.32 -15.68
CA GLU A 183 -5.07 -31.97 -16.53
C GLU A 183 -5.31 -32.37 -18.00
N SER A 184 -5.86 -33.54 -18.25
CA SER A 184 -6.19 -34.02 -19.61
C SER A 184 -7.23 -33.12 -20.28
N GLU A 185 -8.25 -32.70 -19.53
CA GLU A 185 -9.26 -31.75 -20.00
C GLU A 185 -8.66 -30.39 -20.32
N TRP A 186 -7.77 -29.89 -19.46
CA TRP A 186 -7.05 -28.65 -19.72
C TRP A 186 -6.17 -28.76 -20.97
N LYS A 187 -5.43 -29.88 -21.12
CA LYS A 187 -4.59 -30.16 -22.29
C LYS A 187 -5.43 -30.18 -23.58
N ALA A 188 -6.61 -30.80 -23.55
CA ALA A 188 -7.52 -30.84 -24.69
C ALA A 188 -8.09 -29.45 -25.03
N MET A 189 -8.54 -28.69 -24.03
CA MET A 189 -9.10 -27.34 -24.21
C MET A 189 -8.09 -26.37 -24.82
N HIS A 190 -6.80 -26.53 -24.51
CA HIS A 190 -5.72 -25.65 -24.96
C HIS A 190 -4.83 -26.28 -26.03
N ALA A 191 -5.22 -27.41 -26.61
CA ALA A 191 -4.38 -28.18 -27.52
C ALA A 191 -3.90 -27.34 -28.72
N ALA A 192 -4.80 -26.60 -29.36
CA ALA A 192 -4.47 -25.76 -30.52
C ALA A 192 -3.51 -24.62 -30.15
N ASP A 193 -3.80 -23.86 -29.09
CA ASP A 193 -2.95 -22.76 -28.62
C ASP A 193 -1.55 -23.25 -28.25
N ASN A 194 -1.47 -24.41 -27.59
CA ASN A 194 -0.21 -25.01 -27.15
C ASN A 194 0.61 -25.51 -28.35
N LEU A 195 -0.04 -26.14 -29.33
CA LEU A 195 0.61 -26.62 -30.55
C LEU A 195 1.20 -25.47 -31.37
N VAL A 196 0.48 -24.37 -31.54
CA VAL A 196 0.99 -23.17 -32.23
C VAL A 196 2.25 -22.63 -31.55
N CYS A 197 2.26 -22.60 -30.22
CA CYS A 197 3.45 -22.17 -29.47
C CYS A 197 4.62 -23.15 -29.65
N TYR A 198 4.35 -24.45 -29.61
CA TYR A 198 5.35 -25.49 -29.85
C TYR A 198 5.97 -25.37 -31.26
N GLU A 199 5.15 -25.28 -32.31
CA GLU A 199 5.60 -25.15 -33.70
C GLU A 199 6.45 -23.89 -33.90
N ARG A 200 6.06 -22.77 -33.29
CA ARG A 200 6.86 -21.53 -33.30
C ARG A 200 8.25 -21.76 -32.69
N LEU A 201 8.33 -22.45 -31.56
CA LEU A 201 9.61 -22.76 -30.93
C LEU A 201 10.44 -23.74 -31.76
N CYS A 202 9.82 -24.75 -32.39
CA CYS A 202 10.52 -25.66 -33.32
C CYS A 202 11.08 -24.92 -34.53
N SER A 203 10.41 -23.87 -35.01
CA SER A 203 10.94 -23.03 -36.10
C SER A 203 12.14 -22.19 -35.67
N LEU A 204 12.28 -21.92 -34.37
CA LEU A 204 13.35 -21.11 -33.79
C LEU A 204 14.55 -21.95 -33.34
N ILE A 205 14.31 -23.17 -32.86
CA ILE A 205 15.31 -24.03 -32.24
C ILE A 205 15.60 -25.18 -33.20
N PRO A 206 16.78 -25.23 -33.84
CA PRO A 206 17.13 -26.36 -34.70
C PRO A 206 17.38 -27.62 -33.87
N ASP A 207 17.06 -28.78 -34.44
CA ASP A 207 17.32 -30.11 -33.86
C ASP A 207 18.80 -30.34 -33.51
N THR A 208 19.71 -29.75 -34.29
CA THR A 208 21.16 -29.82 -34.05
C THR A 208 21.69 -28.81 -33.02
N ILE A 209 20.84 -28.02 -32.34
CA ILE A 209 21.29 -26.96 -31.42
C ILE A 209 22.25 -27.46 -30.34
N ALA A 210 22.13 -28.72 -29.92
CA ALA A 210 22.99 -29.32 -28.90
C ALA A 210 24.48 -29.37 -29.31
N SER A 211 24.76 -29.66 -30.58
CA SER A 211 26.13 -29.76 -31.13
C SER A 211 26.67 -28.46 -31.71
N MET A 212 25.81 -27.46 -31.94
CA MET A 212 26.20 -26.18 -32.52
C MET A 212 26.83 -25.24 -31.49
N SER A 213 27.84 -24.48 -31.92
CA SER A 213 28.27 -23.26 -31.22
C SER A 213 27.29 -22.11 -31.48
N VAL A 214 27.43 -21.02 -30.71
CA VAL A 214 26.60 -19.82 -30.88
C VAL A 214 26.79 -19.22 -32.28
N GLU A 215 28.02 -19.20 -32.82
CA GLU A 215 28.27 -18.69 -34.17
C GLU A 215 27.62 -19.56 -35.25
N GLN A 216 27.73 -20.89 -35.12
CA GLN A 216 27.08 -21.81 -36.05
C GLN A 216 25.55 -21.65 -36.03
N LEU A 217 24.95 -21.36 -34.87
CA LEU A 217 23.52 -21.09 -34.76
C LEU A 217 23.13 -19.79 -35.47
N LEU A 218 23.94 -18.73 -35.35
CA LEU A 218 23.73 -17.47 -36.06
C LEU A 218 23.85 -17.66 -37.59
N ASP A 219 24.85 -18.40 -38.04
CA ASP A 219 25.07 -18.68 -39.46
C ASP A 219 23.94 -19.53 -40.05
N ALA A 220 23.46 -20.54 -39.32
CA ALA A 220 22.33 -21.37 -39.73
C ALA A 220 21.03 -20.56 -39.84
N ALA A 221 20.74 -19.69 -38.85
CA ALA A 221 19.59 -18.80 -38.89
C ALA A 221 19.65 -17.87 -40.12
N LYS A 222 20.83 -17.29 -40.38
CA LYS A 222 21.05 -16.43 -41.55
C LYS A 222 20.84 -17.18 -42.87
N ALA A 223 21.32 -18.42 -42.96
CA ALA A 223 21.10 -19.28 -44.13
C ALA A 223 19.62 -19.61 -44.35
N ALA A 224 18.83 -19.72 -43.27
CA ALA A 224 17.38 -19.87 -43.31
C ALA A 224 16.61 -18.56 -43.58
N GLY A 225 17.32 -17.43 -43.78
CA GLY A 225 16.71 -16.12 -44.05
C GLY A 225 16.20 -15.39 -42.80
N VAL A 226 16.62 -15.81 -41.61
CA VAL A 226 16.22 -15.22 -40.32
C VAL A 226 17.43 -14.60 -39.62
N LEU A 227 17.25 -13.43 -38.99
CA LEU A 227 18.33 -12.76 -38.27
C LEU A 227 18.20 -12.95 -36.77
N TYR A 228 19.06 -13.77 -36.17
CA TYR A 228 19.12 -13.88 -34.71
C TYR A 228 20.00 -12.78 -34.11
N THR A 229 19.54 -12.21 -33.00
CA THR A 229 20.44 -11.43 -32.14
C THR A 229 21.41 -12.39 -31.45
N ARG A 230 22.61 -11.90 -31.11
CA ARG A 230 23.56 -12.70 -30.34
C ARG A 230 23.00 -13.07 -28.96
N ASP A 231 22.21 -12.18 -28.36
CA ASP A 231 21.53 -12.44 -27.08
C ASP A 231 20.55 -13.60 -27.19
N LEU A 232 19.73 -13.64 -28.26
CA LEU A 232 18.82 -14.75 -28.53
C LEU A 232 19.57 -16.06 -28.75
N ALA A 233 20.61 -16.07 -29.59
CA ALA A 233 21.39 -17.28 -29.86
C ALA A 233 22.06 -17.81 -28.58
N ASN A 234 22.61 -16.94 -27.74
CA ASN A 234 23.13 -17.32 -26.42
C ASN A 234 22.04 -17.89 -25.53
N TYR A 235 20.88 -17.23 -25.47
CA TYR A 235 19.75 -17.66 -24.64
C TYR A 235 19.28 -19.07 -25.02
N LEU A 236 19.03 -19.33 -26.30
CA LEU A 236 18.63 -20.66 -26.79
C LEU A 236 19.71 -21.73 -26.54
N LYS A 237 20.99 -21.35 -26.67
CA LYS A 237 22.10 -22.31 -26.49
C LYS A 237 22.37 -22.64 -25.02
N GLN A 238 22.21 -21.68 -24.13
CA GLN A 238 22.47 -21.85 -22.69
C GLN A 238 21.27 -22.47 -21.96
N ASN A 239 20.05 -22.24 -22.45
CA ASN A 239 18.85 -22.76 -21.82
C ASN A 239 18.57 -24.22 -22.25
N LYS A 240 19.02 -25.17 -21.42
CA LYS A 240 18.82 -26.60 -21.68
C LYS A 240 17.37 -27.05 -21.65
N PHE A 241 16.52 -26.35 -20.89
CA PHE A 241 15.11 -26.68 -20.86
C PHE A 241 14.43 -26.33 -22.19
N LEU A 242 14.74 -25.17 -22.79
CA LEU A 242 14.24 -24.84 -24.14
C LEU A 242 14.68 -25.84 -25.21
N GLN A 243 15.87 -26.44 -25.07
CA GLN A 243 16.33 -27.45 -26.03
C GLN A 243 15.46 -28.71 -26.01
N TRP A 244 14.68 -28.96 -24.95
CA TRP A 244 13.72 -30.06 -24.91
C TRP A 244 12.61 -29.95 -25.96
N ILE A 245 12.38 -28.79 -26.57
CA ILE A 245 11.45 -28.64 -27.69
C ILE A 245 11.81 -29.60 -28.84
N VAL A 246 13.11 -29.80 -29.09
CA VAL A 246 13.63 -30.63 -30.18
C VAL A 246 14.33 -31.91 -29.73
N THR A 247 14.55 -32.08 -28.42
CA THR A 247 15.08 -33.33 -27.88
C THR A 247 14.07 -34.47 -28.06
N HIS A 248 14.55 -35.70 -28.25
CA HIS A 248 13.70 -36.88 -28.33
C HIS A 248 13.08 -37.20 -26.95
N ASP A 249 11.81 -37.62 -26.91
CA ASP A 249 11.06 -37.84 -25.65
C ASP A 249 11.75 -38.83 -24.70
N ARG A 250 12.32 -39.91 -25.23
CA ARG A 250 13.05 -40.91 -24.43
C ARG A 250 14.21 -40.29 -23.64
N ASP A 251 14.89 -39.31 -24.21
CA ASP A 251 16.02 -38.66 -23.55
C ASP A 251 15.52 -37.72 -22.45
N LYS A 252 14.43 -36.99 -22.70
CA LYS A 252 13.77 -36.14 -21.68
C LYS A 252 13.29 -36.96 -20.47
N CYS A 253 12.66 -38.12 -20.72
CA CYS A 253 12.18 -38.99 -19.65
C CYS A 253 13.31 -39.43 -18.72
N ARG A 254 14.50 -39.70 -19.28
CA ARG A 254 15.66 -40.25 -18.57
C ARG A 254 16.59 -39.18 -18.02
N ASP A 255 16.43 -37.93 -18.46
CA ASP A 255 17.30 -36.83 -18.07
C ASP A 255 17.27 -36.58 -16.56
N ASN A 256 18.44 -36.27 -16.00
CA ASN A 256 18.60 -35.98 -14.58
C ASN A 256 18.64 -34.47 -14.31
N PHE A 257 17.67 -33.76 -14.88
CA PHE A 257 17.67 -32.30 -15.00
C PHE A 257 17.53 -31.52 -13.69
N ILE A 258 17.06 -32.15 -12.60
CA ILE A 258 16.92 -31.48 -11.29
C ILE A 258 18.28 -31.31 -10.59
N THR A 259 19.31 -32.03 -11.05
CA THR A 259 20.65 -31.98 -10.45
C THR A 259 21.72 -31.73 -11.50
N GLY A 260 22.85 -31.15 -11.10
CA GLY A 260 23.98 -30.86 -11.99
C GLY A 260 24.03 -29.42 -12.51
N GLU A 261 24.88 -29.20 -13.51
CA GLU A 261 25.25 -27.87 -14.02
C GLU A 261 24.05 -27.09 -14.58
N TRP A 262 23.12 -27.80 -15.22
CA TRP A 262 21.99 -27.19 -15.93
C TRP A 262 20.70 -27.10 -15.11
N ALA A 263 20.72 -27.54 -13.85
CA ALA A 263 19.53 -27.58 -12.99
C ALA A 263 18.85 -26.20 -12.84
N GLN A 264 19.64 -25.13 -12.89
CA GLN A 264 19.11 -23.75 -12.82
C GLN A 264 18.17 -23.41 -13.99
N CYS A 265 18.37 -24.00 -15.18
CA CYS A 265 17.48 -23.79 -16.33
C CYS A 265 16.08 -24.34 -16.08
N PHE A 266 15.97 -25.39 -15.25
CA PHE A 266 14.72 -26.04 -14.90
C PHE A 266 14.11 -25.44 -13.63
N ALA A 267 14.94 -25.04 -12.66
CA ALA A 267 14.45 -24.42 -11.43
C ALA A 267 13.82 -23.03 -11.67
N ASN A 268 14.29 -22.30 -12.69
CA ASN A 268 13.84 -20.94 -12.99
C ASN A 268 12.80 -20.88 -14.13
N PHE A 269 11.91 -21.87 -14.23
CA PHE A 269 10.85 -21.85 -15.25
C PHE A 269 9.89 -20.67 -15.11
N GLU A 270 9.79 -20.06 -13.91
CA GLU A 270 8.93 -18.90 -13.68
C GLU A 270 9.36 -17.64 -14.45
N ALA A 271 10.61 -17.61 -14.93
CA ALA A 271 11.13 -16.51 -15.74
C ALA A 271 10.73 -16.62 -17.22
N PHE A 272 10.13 -17.74 -17.63
CA PHE A 272 9.78 -18.01 -19.02
C PHE A 272 8.50 -17.29 -19.38
N ASP A 273 8.38 -16.91 -20.65
CA ASP A 273 7.14 -16.34 -21.16
C ASP A 273 6.07 -17.40 -21.43
N VAL A 274 4.83 -16.96 -21.61
CA VAL A 274 3.69 -17.85 -21.84
C VAL A 274 3.83 -18.70 -23.10
N THR A 275 4.52 -18.21 -24.13
CA THR A 275 4.74 -18.94 -25.39
C THR A 275 5.74 -20.07 -25.16
N GLU A 276 6.87 -19.77 -24.51
CA GLU A 276 7.86 -20.76 -24.12
C GLU A 276 7.25 -21.86 -23.25
N MET A 277 6.53 -21.46 -22.20
CA MET A 277 5.87 -22.39 -21.26
C MET A 277 4.86 -23.30 -21.96
N ARG A 278 4.04 -22.76 -22.88
CA ARG A 278 3.07 -23.55 -23.65
C ARG A 278 3.74 -24.55 -24.58
N GLY A 279 4.78 -24.13 -25.30
CA GLY A 279 5.51 -25.03 -26.19
C GLY A 279 6.25 -26.13 -25.41
N LEU A 280 6.87 -25.76 -24.30
CA LEU A 280 7.54 -26.73 -23.40
C LEU A 280 6.56 -27.72 -22.80
N PHE A 281 5.34 -27.29 -22.47
CA PHE A 281 4.29 -28.20 -22.00
C PHE A 281 3.91 -29.26 -23.04
N VAL A 282 3.90 -28.93 -24.33
CA VAL A 282 3.70 -29.93 -25.40
C VAL A 282 4.87 -30.91 -25.47
N ALA A 283 6.09 -30.41 -25.32
CA ALA A 283 7.31 -31.21 -25.37
C ALA A 283 7.57 -32.02 -24.09
N LEU A 284 6.77 -31.83 -23.04
CA LEU A 284 7.00 -32.38 -21.71
C LEU A 284 6.54 -33.84 -21.63
N PRO A 285 7.35 -34.75 -21.09
CA PRO A 285 6.89 -36.10 -20.78
C PRO A 285 5.73 -36.11 -19.79
N ASP A 286 4.80 -37.05 -19.97
CA ASP A 286 3.73 -37.28 -18.99
C ASP A 286 4.29 -37.91 -17.70
N ASN A 287 5.36 -38.71 -17.79
CA ASN A 287 6.05 -39.32 -16.66
C ASN A 287 7.57 -39.31 -16.87
N PHE A 288 8.33 -39.16 -15.78
CA PHE A 288 9.79 -39.25 -15.81
C PHE A 288 10.28 -40.61 -15.31
N GLU A 289 11.39 -41.08 -15.88
CA GLU A 289 12.13 -42.23 -15.38
C GLU A 289 13.08 -41.81 -14.24
N PHE A 290 13.42 -42.78 -13.40
CA PHE A 290 14.36 -42.64 -12.27
C PHE A 290 13.94 -41.61 -11.20
N ASP A 291 12.64 -41.30 -11.06
CA ASP A 291 12.10 -40.37 -10.06
C ASP A 291 11.75 -41.08 -8.74
N LYS A 292 12.76 -41.58 -8.02
CA LYS A 292 12.54 -42.36 -6.79
C LYS A 292 12.00 -41.51 -5.63
N ASP A 293 12.37 -40.23 -5.59
CA ASP A 293 12.00 -39.27 -4.55
C ASP A 293 10.82 -38.38 -4.94
N GLY A 294 10.28 -38.52 -6.16
CA GLY A 294 9.11 -37.79 -6.63
C GLY A 294 9.37 -36.33 -6.99
N ARG A 295 10.63 -35.88 -6.98
CA ARG A 295 10.98 -34.48 -7.24
C ARG A 295 10.70 -34.07 -8.68
N LYS A 296 10.85 -34.98 -9.65
CA LYS A 296 10.54 -34.67 -11.06
C LYS A 296 9.04 -34.53 -11.27
N ALA A 297 8.25 -35.38 -10.63
CA ALA A 297 6.80 -35.26 -10.61
C ALA A 297 6.35 -33.94 -9.94
N GLU A 298 6.87 -33.62 -8.76
CA GLU A 298 6.56 -32.36 -8.05
C GLU A 298 6.93 -31.12 -8.88
N TRP A 299 8.11 -31.13 -9.50
CA TRP A 299 8.55 -30.06 -10.39
C TRP A 299 7.60 -29.89 -11.59
N ARG A 300 7.15 -30.99 -12.20
CA ARG A 300 6.18 -30.95 -13.32
C ARG A 300 4.84 -30.40 -12.86
N GLU A 301 4.35 -30.80 -11.70
CA GLU A 301 3.12 -30.26 -11.14
C GLU A 301 3.22 -28.74 -10.92
N ALA A 302 4.35 -28.28 -10.37
CA ALA A 302 4.62 -26.85 -10.19
C ALA A 302 4.70 -26.09 -11.53
N PHE A 303 5.39 -26.65 -12.52
CA PHE A 303 5.47 -26.10 -13.88
C PHE A 303 4.09 -25.95 -14.53
N VAL A 304 3.27 -27.01 -14.49
CA VAL A 304 1.91 -27.01 -15.06
C VAL A 304 1.00 -26.03 -14.31
N ALA A 305 1.10 -25.97 -12.98
CA ALA A 305 0.34 -25.01 -12.19
C ALA A 305 0.70 -23.55 -12.55
N HIS A 306 2.00 -23.27 -12.73
CA HIS A 306 2.48 -21.96 -13.14
C HIS A 306 1.97 -21.57 -14.54
N LEU A 307 2.06 -22.48 -15.52
CA LEU A 307 1.51 -22.25 -16.85
C LEU A 307 0.01 -21.95 -16.80
N LYS A 308 -0.78 -22.76 -16.08
CA LYS A 308 -2.22 -22.53 -15.92
C LYS A 308 -2.52 -21.14 -15.36
N MET A 309 -1.74 -20.70 -14.37
CA MET A 309 -1.86 -19.34 -13.79
C MET A 309 -1.59 -18.26 -14.84
N LEU A 310 -0.49 -18.37 -15.60
CA LEU A 310 -0.14 -17.40 -16.65
C LEU A 310 -1.23 -17.31 -17.73
N VAL A 311 -1.80 -18.45 -18.12
CA VAL A 311 -2.89 -18.50 -19.11
C VAL A 311 -4.16 -17.83 -18.58
N GLN A 312 -4.53 -18.07 -17.32
CA GLN A 312 -5.67 -17.41 -16.68
C GLN A 312 -5.46 -15.89 -16.59
N GLN A 313 -4.26 -15.46 -16.20
CA GLN A 313 -3.88 -14.04 -16.17
C GLN A 313 -3.96 -13.41 -17.57
N GLN A 314 -3.47 -14.10 -18.61
CA GLN A 314 -3.49 -13.62 -19.99
C GLN A 314 -4.93 -13.45 -20.52
N ARG A 315 -5.84 -14.35 -20.14
CA ARG A 315 -7.27 -14.26 -20.49
C ARG A 315 -8.03 -13.23 -19.65
N GLY A 316 -7.44 -12.76 -18.55
CA GLY A 316 -8.06 -11.81 -17.63
C GLY A 316 -9.17 -12.46 -16.81
N ASP A 317 -9.03 -13.75 -16.49
CA ASP A 317 -10.01 -14.52 -15.72
C ASP A 317 -10.17 -13.96 -14.30
N CYS A 318 -11.33 -14.25 -13.70
CA CYS A 318 -11.63 -13.89 -12.32
C CYS A 318 -11.44 -15.09 -11.39
N VAL A 319 -10.93 -14.85 -10.18
CA VAL A 319 -10.88 -15.86 -9.12
C VAL A 319 -11.88 -15.49 -8.04
N LYS A 320 -12.55 -16.51 -7.50
CA LYS A 320 -13.38 -16.34 -6.31
C LYS A 320 -12.49 -16.00 -5.12
N ALA A 321 -12.60 -14.77 -4.65
CA ALA A 321 -11.95 -14.27 -3.46
C ALA A 321 -12.81 -14.54 -2.21
N GLY A 322 -12.46 -13.86 -1.11
CA GLY A 322 -13.17 -13.93 0.15
C GLY A 322 -14.65 -13.58 0.04
N TRP A 323 -15.40 -13.88 1.10
CA TRP A 323 -16.80 -13.49 1.21
C TRP A 323 -16.92 -11.96 1.18
N ASP A 324 -17.79 -11.42 0.32
CA ASP A 324 -18.17 -10.01 0.34
C ASP A 324 -19.39 -9.87 1.27
N PRO A 325 -19.22 -9.30 2.47
CA PRO A 325 -20.32 -9.15 3.43
C PRO A 325 -21.39 -8.15 2.96
N VAL A 326 -21.07 -7.26 2.02
CA VAL A 326 -21.99 -6.23 1.50
C VAL A 326 -22.91 -6.84 0.43
N LYS A 327 -22.34 -7.68 -0.45
CA LYS A 327 -23.09 -8.31 -1.54
C LYS A 327 -23.69 -9.66 -1.16
N GLY A 328 -23.28 -10.26 -0.04
CA GLY A 328 -23.73 -11.58 0.37
C GLY A 328 -23.32 -12.69 -0.61
N THR A 329 -22.24 -12.46 -1.36
CA THR A 329 -21.69 -13.40 -2.34
C THR A 329 -20.17 -13.46 -2.17
N ARG A 330 -19.51 -14.51 -2.69
CA ARG A 330 -18.04 -14.46 -2.78
C ARG A 330 -17.64 -13.36 -3.75
N ALA A 331 -16.71 -12.50 -3.33
CA ALA A 331 -16.14 -11.49 -4.20
C ALA A 331 -15.43 -12.18 -5.38
N GLU A 332 -15.58 -11.64 -6.58
CA GLU A 332 -14.78 -12.06 -7.73
C GLU A 332 -13.72 -11.00 -7.98
N VAL A 333 -12.46 -11.41 -7.96
CA VAL A 333 -11.32 -10.52 -8.19
C VAL A 333 -10.70 -10.91 -9.52
N LYS A 334 -10.62 -9.93 -10.44
CA LYS A 334 -9.94 -10.10 -11.72
C LYS A 334 -8.45 -10.29 -11.47
N LEU A 335 -7.87 -11.30 -12.11
CA LEU A 335 -6.44 -11.54 -12.02
C LEU A 335 -5.66 -10.36 -12.61
N LYS A 336 -4.53 -10.04 -11.96
CA LYS A 336 -3.58 -9.08 -12.52
C LYS A 336 -3.04 -9.65 -13.84
N PRO A 337 -2.99 -8.85 -14.92
CA PRO A 337 -2.42 -9.32 -16.17
C PRO A 337 -0.93 -9.69 -16.01
N PRO A 338 -0.40 -10.59 -16.85
CA PRO A 338 1.01 -10.94 -16.82
C PRO A 338 1.87 -9.72 -17.11
N SER A 339 3.10 -9.72 -16.60
CA SER A 339 4.07 -8.68 -16.95
C SER A 339 4.47 -8.78 -18.42
N ASP A 340 4.95 -7.69 -19.02
CA ASP A 340 5.40 -7.69 -20.42
C ASP A 340 6.46 -8.75 -20.72
N LYS A 341 7.29 -9.08 -19.72
CA LYS A 341 8.32 -10.13 -19.84
C LYS A 341 7.73 -11.53 -19.91
N HIS A 342 6.61 -11.78 -19.21
CA HIS A 342 5.89 -13.06 -19.24
C HIS A 342 4.94 -13.16 -20.45
N LEU A 343 4.63 -12.05 -21.11
CA LEU A 343 3.91 -12.06 -22.39
C LEU A 343 4.83 -12.39 -23.56
N LEU A 344 6.02 -11.79 -23.58
CA LEU A 344 7.06 -12.09 -24.56
C LEU A 344 8.42 -11.75 -23.97
N ASN A 345 9.27 -12.77 -23.87
CA ASN A 345 10.61 -12.68 -23.35
C ASN A 345 11.41 -11.63 -24.17
N PRO A 346 12.06 -10.65 -23.52
CA PRO A 346 12.82 -9.62 -24.21
C PRO A 346 13.92 -10.15 -25.15
N MET A 347 14.42 -11.37 -24.93
CA MET A 347 15.42 -11.99 -25.79
C MET A 347 14.93 -12.21 -27.23
N TYR A 348 13.61 -12.34 -27.43
CA TYR A 348 13.00 -12.46 -28.76
C TYR A 348 12.77 -11.12 -29.45
N ARG A 349 13.05 -9.99 -28.79
CA ARG A 349 12.85 -8.66 -29.35
C ARG A 349 14.16 -8.12 -29.89
N TYR A 350 14.09 -7.40 -31.01
CA TYR A 350 15.23 -6.58 -31.43
C TYR A 350 15.39 -5.40 -30.48
N PRO A 351 16.62 -5.11 -30.03
CA PRO A 351 16.88 -3.93 -29.22
C PRO A 351 16.45 -2.66 -29.95
N THR A 352 15.83 -1.75 -29.21
CA THR A 352 15.50 -0.41 -29.71
C THR A 352 16.75 0.45 -29.86
N GLU A 353 16.69 1.51 -30.67
CA GLU A 353 17.82 2.44 -30.82
C GLU A 353 18.28 3.03 -29.48
N VAL A 354 17.35 3.29 -28.56
CA VAL A 354 17.63 3.81 -27.23
C VAL A 354 18.45 2.80 -26.42
N GLU A 355 18.05 1.53 -26.43
CA GLU A 355 18.78 0.45 -25.75
C GLU A 355 20.17 0.22 -26.36
N ILE A 356 20.30 0.33 -27.69
CA ILE A 356 21.58 0.23 -28.39
C ILE A 356 22.51 1.34 -27.93
N LYS A 357 22.05 2.61 -27.93
CA LYS A 357 22.85 3.76 -27.46
C LYS A 357 23.30 3.58 -26.02
N GLN A 358 22.40 3.16 -25.13
CA GLN A 358 22.74 2.88 -23.72
C GLN A 358 23.76 1.74 -23.57
N ARG A 359 23.66 0.68 -24.39
CA ARG A 359 24.65 -0.41 -24.38
C ARG A 359 26.02 0.08 -24.86
N LEU A 360 26.07 0.90 -25.92
CA LEU A 360 27.30 1.50 -26.43
C LEU A 360 27.99 2.36 -25.37
N GLU A 361 27.26 3.25 -24.70
CA GLU A 361 27.79 4.08 -23.60
C GLU A 361 28.37 3.21 -22.46
N ARG A 362 27.69 2.12 -22.10
CA ARG A 362 28.19 1.17 -21.10
C ARG A 362 29.48 0.49 -21.57
N PHE A 363 29.55 0.06 -22.82
CA PHE A 363 30.75 -0.58 -23.37
C PHE A 363 31.93 0.39 -23.46
N GLU A 364 31.70 1.63 -23.87
CA GLU A 364 32.74 2.67 -23.86
C GLU A 364 33.26 2.93 -22.45
N THR A 365 32.36 3.01 -21.47
CA THR A 365 32.74 3.20 -20.06
C THR A 365 33.54 2.00 -19.54
N GLN A 366 33.13 0.78 -19.87
CA GLN A 366 33.86 -0.44 -19.51
C GLN A 366 35.23 -0.51 -20.20
N ALA A 367 35.32 -0.15 -21.48
CA ALA A 367 36.57 -0.11 -22.23
C ALA A 367 37.56 0.89 -21.60
N LYS A 368 37.09 2.09 -21.22
CA LYS A 368 37.90 3.09 -20.49
C LYS A 368 38.41 2.52 -19.16
N ARG A 369 37.53 1.90 -18.36
CA ARG A 369 37.93 1.27 -17.08
C ARG A 369 38.93 0.14 -17.27
N LEU A 370 38.76 -0.67 -18.32
CA LEU A 370 39.64 -1.79 -18.61
C LEU A 370 41.02 -1.31 -19.10
N ALA A 371 41.07 -0.25 -19.90
CA ALA A 371 42.32 0.40 -20.30
C ALA A 371 43.08 0.96 -19.09
N GLN A 372 42.39 1.66 -18.18
CA GLN A 372 42.98 2.16 -16.93
C GLN A 372 43.54 1.02 -16.07
N LYS A 373 42.78 -0.09 -15.92
CA LYS A 373 43.25 -1.27 -15.19
C LYS A 373 44.48 -1.91 -15.85
N LYS A 374 44.49 -2.05 -17.18
CA LYS A 374 45.65 -2.57 -17.91
C LYS A 374 46.89 -1.69 -17.72
N ALA A 375 46.74 -0.37 -17.80
CA ALA A 375 47.83 0.57 -17.56
C ALA A 375 48.37 0.45 -16.12
N ARG A 376 47.49 0.37 -15.12
CA ARG A 376 47.89 0.16 -13.72
C ARG A 376 48.60 -1.17 -13.50
N MET A 377 48.11 -2.26 -14.12
CA MET A 377 48.76 -3.57 -14.06
C MET A 377 50.16 -3.55 -14.67
N GLN A 378 50.34 -2.79 -15.76
CA GLN A 378 51.63 -2.62 -16.41
C GLN A 378 52.61 -1.84 -15.53
N VAL A 379 52.16 -0.78 -14.85
CA VAL A 379 52.97 -0.05 -13.85
C VAL A 379 53.37 -0.97 -12.70
N LEU A 380 52.41 -1.70 -12.12
CA LEU A 380 52.68 -2.66 -11.04
C LEU A 380 53.73 -3.71 -11.45
N THR A 381 53.62 -4.23 -12.67
CA THR A 381 54.51 -5.29 -13.18
C THR A 381 55.91 -4.75 -13.48
N ASN A 382 56.02 -3.54 -14.04
CA ASN A 382 57.28 -2.99 -14.52
C ASN A 382 58.04 -2.18 -13.46
N GLN A 383 57.36 -1.61 -12.47
CA GLN A 383 57.95 -0.69 -11.50
C GLN A 383 57.75 -1.19 -10.07
N ASP A 384 56.51 -1.27 -9.61
CA ASP A 384 56.23 -1.47 -8.18
C ASP A 384 56.68 -2.86 -7.68
N ILE A 385 56.43 -3.94 -8.43
CA ILE A 385 56.87 -5.29 -8.05
C ILE A 385 58.40 -5.41 -8.05
N PRO A 386 59.12 -4.97 -9.10
CA PRO A 386 60.59 -4.93 -9.06
C PRO A 386 61.17 -4.07 -7.94
N MET A 387 60.59 -2.91 -7.65
CA MET A 387 61.04 -2.06 -6.54
C MET A 387 60.81 -2.72 -5.18
N ALA A 388 59.62 -3.27 -4.93
CA ALA A 388 59.33 -3.99 -3.70
C ALA A 388 60.24 -5.21 -3.50
N LYS A 389 60.57 -5.93 -4.58
CA LYS A 389 61.58 -7.02 -4.52
C LYS A 389 62.97 -6.50 -4.14
N LYS A 390 63.41 -5.38 -4.72
CA LYS A 390 64.70 -4.77 -4.36
C LYS A 390 64.73 -4.30 -2.91
N GLU A 391 63.66 -3.66 -2.43
CA GLU A 391 63.54 -3.25 -1.03
C GLU A 391 63.55 -4.45 -0.09
N TYR A 392 62.84 -5.52 -0.43
CA TYR A 392 62.85 -6.77 0.35
C TYR A 392 64.25 -7.38 0.43
N HIS A 393 64.98 -7.45 -0.69
CA HIS A 393 66.36 -7.94 -0.70
C HIS A 393 67.30 -7.05 0.12
N ALA A 394 67.18 -5.73 0.02
CA ALA A 394 67.98 -4.80 0.80
C ALA A 394 67.74 -4.91 2.32
N VAL A 395 66.49 -5.13 2.74
CA VAL A 395 66.16 -5.37 4.16
C VAL A 395 66.67 -6.75 4.62
N ALA A 396 66.57 -7.77 3.78
CA ALA A 396 67.06 -9.11 4.09
C ALA A 396 68.59 -9.16 4.24
N GLU A 397 69.33 -8.44 3.40
CA GLU A 397 70.80 -8.32 3.47
C GLU A 397 71.29 -7.42 4.60
N GLY A 398 70.50 -6.43 5.04
CA GLY A 398 70.82 -5.57 6.19
C GLY A 398 70.54 -6.19 7.56
N MET A 399 69.92 -7.37 7.62
CA MET A 399 69.62 -8.14 8.84
C MET A 399 70.61 -9.29 9.11
N THR A 400 71.55 -9.53 8.20
CA THR A 400 72.73 -10.39 8.37
C THR A 400 73.95 -9.55 8.65
#